data_AF-A0A483KDR2-F1
#
_entry.id   AF-A0A483KDR2-F1
#
_cell.length_a   1.000
_cell.length_b   1.000
_cell.length_c   1.000
_cell.angle_alpha   90.00
_cell.angle_beta   90.00
_cell.angle_gamma   90.00
#
_symmetry.space_group_name_H-M   'P 1'
#
loop_
_entity.id
_entity.type
_entity.pdbx_description
1 polymer ?
#
loop_
_entity_poly.entity_id
_entity_poly.type
_entity_poly.pdbx_seq_one_letter_code
_entity_poly.pdbx_strand_id
1 'polypeptide(L)' 'MTEERIKILESELLQVRYELAVIKKLLIPDKTPAWALLVKDIAYSEGLRPSPYGEGYDMCRLLELLCKIGVLSEEGH' A
#
# COMPACT_ATOMS: atom_id res chain seq x y z
N MET A 1 -23.53 28.75 -24.69
CA MET A 1 -22.09 29.08 -24.83
C MET A 1 -21.32 29.09 -23.50
N THR A 2 -21.52 30.05 -22.58
CA THR A 2 -20.75 30.09 -21.32
C THR A 2 -21.22 29.04 -20.31
N GLU A 3 -22.54 28.87 -20.15
CA GLU A 3 -23.10 27.86 -19.22
C GLU A 3 -22.86 26.41 -19.67
N GLU A 4 -22.88 26.14 -20.98
CA GLU A 4 -22.51 24.80 -21.49
C GLU A 4 -21.05 24.47 -21.21
N ARG A 5 -20.14 25.43 -21.39
CA ARG A 5 -18.73 25.26 -21.04
C ARG A 5 -18.55 25.00 -19.54
N ILE A 6 -19.30 25.69 -18.68
CA ILE A 6 -19.27 25.46 -17.24
C ILE A 6 -19.73 24.04 -16.91
N LYS A 7 -20.85 23.57 -17.49
CA LYS A 7 -21.34 22.21 -17.28
C LYS A 7 -20.35 21.13 -17.72
N ILE A 8 -19.68 21.34 -18.84
CA ILE A 8 -18.65 20.41 -19.34
C ILE A 8 -17.50 20.33 -18.32
N LEU A 9 -17.00 21.48 -17.86
CA LEU A 9 -15.93 21.54 -16.88
C LEU A 9 -16.32 20.92 -15.53
N GLU A 10 -17.57 21.11 -15.07
CA GLU A 10 -18.08 20.47 -13.86
C GLU A 10 -18.11 18.95 -13.99
N SER A 11 -18.53 18.44 -15.16
CA SER A 11 -18.53 17.01 -15.46
C SER A 11 -17.12 16.43 -15.49
N GLU A 12 -16.18 17.12 -16.13
CA GLU A 12 -14.76 16.70 -16.16
C GLU A 12 -14.14 16.72 -14.76
N LEU A 13 -14.44 17.75 -13.95
CA LEU A 13 -13.98 17.82 -12.56
C LEU A 13 -14.51 16.65 -11.73
N LEU A 14 -15.78 16.28 -11.91
CA LEU A 14 -16.40 15.15 -11.22
C LEU A 14 -15.70 13.83 -11.61
N GLN A 15 -15.44 13.64 -12.90
CA GLN A 15 -14.74 12.46 -13.43
C GLN A 15 -13.33 12.34 -12.86
N VAL A 16 -12.54 13.42 -12.90
CA VAL A 16 -11.17 13.47 -12.35
C VAL A 16 -11.17 13.16 -10.85
N ARG A 17 -12.14 13.69 -10.09
CA ARG A 17 -12.27 13.39 -8.65
C ARG A 17 -12.55 11.91 -8.40
N TYR A 18 -13.40 11.30 -9.21
CA TYR A 18 -13.70 9.87 -9.11
C TYR A 18 -12.47 9.01 -9.41
N GLU A 19 -11.77 9.30 -10.51
CA GLU A 19 -10.54 8.59 -10.90
C GLU A 19 -9.47 8.69 -9.81
N LEU A 20 -9.28 9.88 -9.24
CA LEU A 20 -8.37 10.09 -8.10
C LEU A 20 -8.76 9.23 -6.88
N ALA A 21 -10.05 9.10 -6.58
CA ALA A 21 -10.51 8.28 -5.47
C ALA A 21 -10.22 6.79 -5.70
N VAL A 22 -10.38 6.30 -6.94
CA VAL A 22 -10.05 4.93 -7.32
C VAL A 22 -8.55 4.68 -7.25
N ILE A 23 -7.74 5.59 -7.82
CA ILE A 23 -6.27 5.51 -7.76
C ILE A 23 -5.78 5.50 -6.31
N LYS A 24 -6.33 6.36 -5.45
CA LYS A 24 -5.98 6.37 -4.02
C LYS A 24 -6.29 5.04 -3.34
N LYS A 25 -7.43 4.41 -3.63
CA LYS A 25 -7.76 3.08 -3.10
C LYS A 25 -6.82 1.98 -3.60
N LEU A 26 -6.31 2.09 -4.82
CA LEU A 26 -5.39 1.10 -5.41
C LEU A 26 -3.96 1.25 -4.87
N LEU A 27 -3.48 2.49 -4.73
CA LEU A 27 -2.11 2.79 -4.32
C LEU A 27 -1.94 2.82 -2.80
N ILE A 28 -2.98 3.20 -2.07
CA ILE A 28 -3.00 3.28 -0.62
C ILE A 28 -4.24 2.50 -0.16
N PRO A 29 -4.11 1.18 0.05
CA PRO A 29 -5.18 0.41 0.66
C PRO A 29 -5.58 1.06 1.98
N ASP A 30 -6.87 1.30 2.20
CA ASP A 30 -7.41 1.88 3.46
C ASP A 30 -6.97 1.07 4.71
N LYS A 31 -6.56 -0.18 4.50
CA LYS A 31 -5.96 -1.06 5.50
C LYS A 31 -4.78 -1.79 4.91
N THR A 32 -3.67 -1.79 5.63
CA THR A 32 -2.53 -2.68 5.37
C THR A 32 -3.05 -4.13 5.31
N PRO A 33 -2.82 -4.87 4.22
CA PRO A 33 -3.21 -6.27 4.11
C PRO A 33 -2.63 -7.12 5.25
N ALA A 34 -3.38 -8.11 5.71
CA ALA A 34 -2.97 -8.98 6.82
C ALA A 34 -1.61 -9.65 6.59
N TRP A 35 -1.32 -10.09 5.36
CA TRP A 35 -0.03 -10.70 5.02
C TRP A 35 1.14 -9.73 5.22
N ALA A 36 0.94 -8.44 4.94
CA ALA A 36 1.99 -7.43 5.08
C ALA A 36 2.23 -7.05 6.54
N LEU A 37 1.20 -7.14 7.39
CA LEU A 37 1.34 -7.01 8.83
C LEU A 37 2.09 -8.20 9.43
N LEU A 38 1.68 -9.43 9.08
CA LEU A 38 2.29 -10.66 9.57
C LEU A 38 3.81 -10.70 9.29
N VAL A 39 4.23 -10.43 8.06
CA VAL A 39 5.66 -10.49 7.69
C VAL A 39 6.48 -9.37 8.34
N LYS A 40 5.86 -8.25 8.67
CA LYS A 40 6.50 -7.20 9.48
C LYS A 40 6.68 -7.67 10.91
N ASP A 41 5.66 -8.28 11.51
CA ASP A 41 5.72 -8.78 12.88
C ASP A 41 6.81 -9.86 13.03
N ILE A 42 6.90 -10.79 12.07
CA ILE A 42 7.98 -11.80 12.01
C ILE A 42 9.37 -11.11 11.88
N ALA A 43 9.49 -10.12 10.99
CA ALA A 43 10.75 -9.39 10.85
C ALA A 43 11.16 -8.68 12.16
N TYR A 44 10.18 -8.10 12.88
CA TYR A 44 10.43 -7.46 14.16
C TYR A 44 10.83 -8.44 15.27
N SER A 45 10.21 -9.63 15.33
CA SER A 45 10.57 -10.68 16.30
C SER A 45 11.98 -11.20 16.06
N GLU A 46 12.41 -11.27 14.80
CA GLU A 46 13.78 -11.59 14.38
C GLU A 46 14.78 -10.42 14.58
N GLY A 47 14.35 -9.33 15.21
CA GLY A 47 15.22 -8.20 15.56
C GLY A 47 15.46 -7.19 14.44
N LEU A 48 14.83 -7.35 13.27
CA LEU A 48 14.90 -6.37 12.18
C LEU A 48 14.13 -5.09 12.56
N ARG A 49 14.54 -3.97 11.97
CA ARG A 49 13.95 -2.65 12.22
C ARG A 49 13.72 -1.92 10.89
N PRO A 50 12.69 -1.07 10.81
CA PRO A 50 12.42 -0.31 9.61
C PRO A 50 13.57 0.57 9.17
N SER A 51 13.78 0.58 7.86
CA SER A 51 14.67 1.55 7.24
C SER A 51 14.09 2.96 7.36
N PRO A 52 14.91 3.98 7.69
CA PRO A 52 14.47 5.37 7.67
C PRO A 52 14.14 5.87 6.25
N TYR A 53 14.53 5.13 5.20
CA TYR A 53 14.29 5.47 3.80
C TYR A 53 12.96 4.96 3.24
N GLY A 54 12.07 4.43 4.10
CA GLY A 54 10.70 4.08 3.78
C GLY A 54 10.45 2.58 3.63
N GLU A 55 9.24 2.15 3.99
CA GLU A 55 8.77 0.77 3.90
C GLU A 55 7.49 0.67 3.08
N GLY A 56 7.62 0.39 1.78
CA GLY A 56 6.50 0.09 0.89
C GLY A 56 6.07 -1.38 0.95
N TYR A 57 5.03 -1.72 0.18
CA TYR A 57 4.61 -3.12 0.03
C TYR A 57 5.66 -4.00 -0.64
N ASP A 58 6.55 -3.42 -1.44
CA ASP A 58 7.68 -4.13 -2.03
C ASP A 58 8.59 -4.72 -0.95
N MET A 59 8.84 -3.96 0.12
CA MET A 59 9.58 -4.46 1.28
C MET A 59 8.82 -5.61 1.97
N CYS A 60 7.51 -5.47 2.15
CA CYS A 60 6.70 -6.53 2.74
C CYS A 60 6.74 -7.81 1.88
N ARG A 61 6.79 -7.69 0.54
CA ARG A 61 6.93 -8.84 -0.36
C ARG A 61 8.28 -9.50 -0.29
N LEU A 62 9.35 -8.73 -0.09
CA LEU A 62 10.67 -9.30 0.17
C LEU A 62 10.68 -10.06 1.49
N LEU A 63 10.12 -9.48 2.57
CA LEU A 63 10.00 -10.16 3.86
C LEU A 63 9.17 -11.45 3.75
N GLU A 64 8.06 -11.42 3.03
CA GLU A 64 7.24 -12.60 2.75
C GLU A 64 8.04 -13.70 2.04
N LEU A 65 8.86 -13.33 1.05
CA LEU A 65 9.72 -14.28 0.35
C LEU A 65 10.74 -14.88 1.30
N LEU A 66 11.39 -14.07 2.14
CA LEU A 66 12.33 -14.53 3.17
C LEU A 66 11.67 -15.49 4.17
N CYS A 67 10.42 -15.23 4.54
CA CYS A 67 9.64 -16.16 5.37
C CYS A 67 9.41 -17.50 4.64
N LYS A 68 8.98 -17.45 3.38
CA LYS A 68 8.68 -18.65 2.58
C LYS A 68 9.90 -19.54 2.33
N ILE A 69 11.10 -18.95 2.25
CA ILE A 69 12.35 -19.71 2.09
C ILE A 69 12.99 -20.11 3.43
N GLY A 70 12.34 -19.80 4.56
CA GLY A 70 12.80 -20.17 5.91
C GLY A 70 13.97 -19.35 6.43
N VAL A 71 14.26 -18.19 5.82
CA VAL A 71 15.29 -17.26 6.32
C VAL A 71 14.76 -16.47 7.51
N LEU A 72 13.46 -16.15 7.52
CA LEU A 72 12.74 -15.63 8.67
C LEU A 72 11.75 -16.72 9.09
N SER A 73 11.81 -17.19 10.32
CA SER A 73 10.92 -18.24 10.82
C SER A 73 9.93 -17.65 11.82
N GLU A 74 8.71 -18.19 11.89
CA GLU A 74 7.82 -17.94 13.04
C GLU A 74 8.35 -18.60 14.32
N GLU A 75 9.37 -19.46 14.21
CA GLU A 75 10.05 -20.15 15.32
C GLU A 75 11.26 -19.35 15.84
N GLY A 76 11.08 -18.07 16.14
CA GLY A 76 12.10 -17.23 16.76
C GLY A 76 11.83 -17.04 18.26
N HIS A 77 12.39 -17.93 19.09
CA HIS A 77 12.55 -17.90 20.57
C HIS A 77 11.37 -17.54 21.49
#